data_AF-A0A653KAN7-F1
#
_entry.id   AF-A0A653KAN7-F1
#
_cell.length_a   1.000
_cell.length_b   1.000
_cell.length_c   1.000
_cell.angle_alpha   90.00
_cell.angle_beta   90.00
_cell.angle_gamma   90.00
#
_symmetry.space_group_name_H-M   'P 1'
#
loop_
_entity.id
_entity.type
_entity.pdbx_description
1 polymer ?
#
loop_
_entity_poly.entity_id
_entity_poly.type
_entity_poly.pdbx_seq_one_letter_code
_entity_poly.pdbx_strand_id
1 'polypeptide(L)'
;MVHVETTLPLNVTITCKGFPDEDTANRAGYGLLDLTRELGKHIDLSILSVMTIAYDDIQYKNSIKEVNPRFSPSEGDAVGVAMSIGVLTDDGSICKHIVFKADLFAPYFIPKENFKTEDELNESIQLMIHTVAHECAHVEATDQMQKAFPYDV
;
A
#
# COMPACT_ATOMS: atom_id res chain seq x y z
N MET A 1 17.47 22.24 -9.47
CA MET A 1 16.61 21.30 -8.73
C MET A 1 17.28 19.95 -8.81
N VAL A 2 17.72 19.40 -7.68
CA VAL A 2 18.17 18.00 -7.64
C VAL A 2 16.90 17.18 -7.74
N HIS A 3 16.72 16.42 -8.82
CA HIS A 3 15.71 15.36 -8.82
C HIS A 3 16.15 14.37 -7.75
N VAL A 4 15.49 14.37 -6.60
CA VAL A 4 15.63 13.26 -5.66
C VAL A 4 14.94 12.08 -6.34
N GLU A 5 15.75 11.17 -6.85
CA GLU A 5 15.29 9.95 -7.51
C GLU A 5 14.60 9.08 -6.45
N THR A 6 13.40 8.59 -6.75
CA THR A 6 12.65 7.71 -5.85
C THR A 6 13.24 6.31 -5.88
N THR A 7 13.25 5.61 -4.74
CA THR A 7 13.65 4.20 -4.65
C THR A 7 12.54 3.23 -5.07
N LEU A 8 11.35 3.74 -5.37
CA LEU A 8 10.24 2.93 -5.86
C LEU A 8 10.60 2.26 -7.20
N PRO A 9 10.53 0.92 -7.32
CA PRO A 9 10.86 0.23 -8.55
C PRO A 9 9.95 0.64 -9.73
N LEU A 10 10.53 0.81 -10.91
CA LEU A 10 9.79 1.17 -12.13
C LEU A 10 8.74 0.12 -12.54
N ASN A 11 8.93 -1.12 -12.12
CA ASN A 11 8.07 -2.26 -12.40
C ASN A 11 7.11 -2.60 -11.24
N VAL A 12 6.96 -1.72 -10.23
CA VAL A 12 5.97 -1.92 -9.18
C VAL A 12 4.58 -2.04 -9.80
N THR A 13 3.85 -3.09 -9.43
CA THR A 13 2.51 -3.35 -9.97
C THR A 13 1.45 -2.84 -9.02
N ILE A 14 0.49 -2.07 -9.52
CA ILE A 14 -0.69 -1.67 -8.77
C ILE A 14 -1.90 -2.44 -9.28
N THR A 15 -2.59 -3.11 -8.37
CA THR A 15 -3.82 -3.86 -8.67
C THR A 15 -5.00 -3.25 -7.93
N CYS A 16 -6.06 -2.90 -8.65
CA CYS A 16 -7.32 -2.46 -8.04
C CYS A 16 -8.37 -3.56 -8.19
N LYS A 17 -9.05 -3.94 -7.09
CA LYS A 17 -9.99 -5.08 -7.09
C LYS A 17 -11.36 -4.72 -6.56
N GLY A 18 -12.39 -5.13 -7.29
CA GLY A 18 -13.79 -4.99 -6.88
C GLY A 18 -14.36 -3.58 -6.97
N PHE A 19 -13.64 -2.64 -7.59
CA PHE A 19 -14.16 -1.30 -7.83
C PHE A 19 -15.39 -1.33 -8.74
N PRO A 20 -16.35 -0.40 -8.54
CA PRO A 20 -17.59 -0.37 -9.31
C PRO A 20 -17.37 0.02 -10.78
N ASP A 21 -16.33 0.80 -11.05
CA ASP A 21 -15.97 1.28 -12.37
C ASP A 21 -14.45 1.54 -12.47
N GLU A 22 -13.98 1.64 -13.71
CA GLU A 22 -12.56 1.81 -14.04
C GLU A 22 -12.03 3.20 -13.67
N ASP A 23 -12.87 4.24 -13.72
CA ASP A 23 -12.44 5.61 -13.39
C ASP A 23 -12.08 5.73 -11.90
N THR A 24 -12.96 5.23 -11.03
CA THR A 24 -12.75 5.17 -9.58
C THR A 24 -11.49 4.36 -9.24
N ALA A 25 -11.32 3.19 -9.88
CA ALA A 25 -10.14 2.35 -9.72
C ALA A 25 -8.85 3.08 -10.13
N ASN A 26 -8.86 3.74 -11.29
CA ASN A 26 -7.71 4.48 -11.82
C ASN A 26 -7.35 5.66 -10.94
N ARG A 27 -8.34 6.42 -10.44
CA ARG A 27 -8.09 7.56 -9.52
C ARG A 27 -7.43 7.09 -8.22
N ALA A 28 -7.91 5.99 -7.64
CA ALA A 28 -7.29 5.39 -6.46
C ALA A 28 -5.86 4.89 -6.76
N GLY A 29 -5.70 4.13 -7.85
CA GLY A 29 -4.42 3.52 -8.22
C GLY A 29 -3.34 4.53 -8.57
N TYR A 30 -3.65 5.55 -9.38
CA TYR A 30 -2.71 6.62 -9.70
C TYR A 30 -2.40 7.50 -8.49
N GLY A 31 -3.40 7.81 -7.65
CA GLY A 31 -3.19 8.54 -6.42
C GLY A 31 -2.25 7.82 -5.45
N LEU A 32 -2.41 6.50 -5.31
CA LEU A 32 -1.46 5.67 -4.54
C LEU A 32 -0.06 5.68 -5.19
N LEU A 33 0.03 5.51 -6.51
CA LEU A 33 1.33 5.51 -7.21
C LEU A 33 2.10 6.81 -6.97
N ASP A 34 1.44 7.95 -7.12
CA ASP A 34 2.08 9.26 -6.99
C ASP A 34 2.49 9.54 -5.54
N LEU A 35 1.64 9.19 -4.58
CA LEU A 35 1.96 9.29 -3.15
C LEU A 35 3.16 8.40 -2.79
N THR A 36 3.16 7.13 -3.23
CA THR A 36 4.26 6.20 -2.95
C THR A 36 5.55 6.62 -3.64
N ARG A 37 5.48 7.20 -4.84
CA ARG A 37 6.66 7.79 -5.51
C ARG A 37 7.28 8.91 -4.69
N GLU A 38 6.45 9.79 -4.13
CA GLU A 38 6.91 10.88 -3.27
C GLU A 38 7.55 10.34 -1.99
N LEU A 39 6.89 9.37 -1.34
CA LEU A 39 7.41 8.72 -0.13
C LEU A 39 8.72 7.98 -0.40
N GLY A 40 8.88 7.35 -1.57
CA GLY A 40 10.09 6.64 -1.97
C GLY A 40 11.34 7.52 -2.13
N LYS A 41 11.20 8.85 -2.06
CA LYS A 41 12.32 9.80 -1.95
C LYS A 41 12.88 9.89 -0.52
N HIS A 42 12.13 9.39 0.46
CA HIS A 42 12.42 9.51 1.89
C HIS A 42 12.48 8.17 2.62
N ILE A 43 11.86 7.14 2.06
CA ILE A 43 11.79 5.77 2.59
C ILE A 43 12.32 4.83 1.50
N ASP A 44 13.22 3.89 1.84
CA ASP A 44 13.69 2.89 0.87
C ASP A 44 12.58 1.88 0.52
N LEU A 45 12.09 1.97 -0.71
CA LEU A 45 11.04 1.12 -1.27
C LEU A 45 11.57 0.12 -2.30
N SER A 46 12.88 -0.09 -2.39
CA SER A 46 13.50 -0.91 -3.43
C SER A 46 13.01 -2.37 -3.46
N ILE A 47 12.54 -2.90 -2.34
CA ILE A 47 11.99 -4.27 -2.26
C ILE A 47 10.46 -4.33 -2.41
N LEU A 48 9.78 -3.21 -2.68
CA LEU A 48 8.34 -3.17 -2.93
C LEU A 48 8.01 -3.69 -4.33
N SER A 49 7.17 -4.72 -4.40
CA SER A 49 6.83 -5.41 -5.65
C SER A 49 5.40 -5.12 -6.11
N VAL A 50 4.43 -5.25 -5.20
CA VAL A 50 3.00 -5.12 -5.53
C VAL A 50 2.28 -4.27 -4.51
N MET A 51 1.40 -3.39 -4.97
CA MET A 51 0.40 -2.73 -4.15
C MET A 51 -1.00 -3.10 -4.63
N THR A 52 -1.88 -3.50 -3.74
CA THR A 52 -3.27 -3.84 -4.04
C THR A 52 -4.21 -2.88 -3.31
N ILE A 53 -5.18 -2.31 -4.02
CA ILE A 53 -6.30 -1.59 -3.43
C ILE A 53 -7.55 -2.45 -3.61
N ALA A 54 -8.14 -2.89 -2.51
CA ALA A 54 -9.34 -3.70 -2.50
C ALA A 54 -10.55 -2.87 -2.10
N TYR A 55 -11.59 -2.89 -2.93
CA TYR A 55 -12.75 -2.03 -2.77
C TYR A 55 -13.55 -2.30 -1.49
N ASP A 56 -13.81 -3.58 -1.19
CA ASP A 56 -14.59 -4.01 -0.04
C ASP A 56 -13.82 -5.00 0.85
N ASP A 57 -14.40 -5.34 1.99
CA ASP A 57 -13.82 -6.27 2.95
C ASP A 57 -13.57 -7.67 2.38
N ILE A 58 -14.43 -8.15 1.48
CA ILE A 58 -14.28 -9.48 0.89
C ILE A 58 -13.02 -9.49 0.02
N GLN A 59 -12.90 -8.49 -0.85
CA GLN A 59 -11.74 -8.34 -1.74
C GLN A 59 -10.46 -8.05 -0.97
N TYR A 60 -10.54 -7.33 0.15
CA TYR A 60 -9.38 -7.06 1.00
C TYR A 60 -8.86 -8.36 1.62
N LYS A 61 -9.76 -9.14 2.23
CA LYS A 61 -9.42 -10.44 2.83
C LYS A 61 -8.93 -11.44 1.79
N ASN A 62 -9.55 -11.48 0.60
CA ASN A 62 -9.12 -12.34 -0.49
C ASN A 62 -7.73 -11.95 -1.00
N SER A 63 -7.45 -10.66 -1.15
CA SER A 63 -6.14 -10.17 -1.60
C SER A 63 -5.02 -10.53 -0.63
N ILE A 64 -5.25 -10.44 0.67
CA ILE A 64 -4.29 -10.89 1.69
C ILE A 64 -4.02 -12.40 1.54
N LYS A 65 -5.07 -13.21 1.39
CA LYS A 65 -4.96 -14.67 1.24
C LYS A 65 -4.28 -15.10 -0.06
N GLU A 66 -4.49 -14.35 -1.14
CA GLU A 66 -3.82 -14.58 -2.42
C GLU A 66 -2.31 -14.38 -2.32
N VAL A 67 -1.87 -13.36 -1.56
CA VAL A 67 -0.44 -13.12 -1.33
C VAL A 67 0.15 -14.17 -0.39
N ASN A 68 -0.54 -14.51 0.69
CA ASN A 68 -0.11 -15.60 1.57
C ASN A 68 -1.33 -16.27 2.26
N PRO A 69 -1.61 -17.55 1.93
CA PRO A 69 -2.80 -18.25 2.40
C PRO A 69 -2.78 -18.56 3.90
N ARG A 70 -1.63 -18.42 4.58
CA ARG A 70 -1.52 -18.61 6.03
C ARG A 70 -1.93 -17.38 6.82
N PHE A 71 -2.07 -16.21 6.19
CA PHE A 71 -2.62 -15.04 6.88
C PHE A 71 -4.14 -15.12 6.91
N SER A 72 -4.67 -15.29 8.12
CA SER A 72 -6.04 -14.93 8.44
C SER A 72 -6.07 -13.44 8.80
N PRO A 73 -7.02 -12.65 8.26
CA PRO A 73 -7.30 -11.31 8.77
C PRO A 73 -7.51 -11.38 10.29
N SER A 74 -7.01 -10.42 11.05
CA SER A 74 -7.27 -10.36 12.49
C SER A 74 -8.79 -10.26 12.72
N GLU A 75 -9.35 -11.18 13.50
CA GLU A 75 -10.70 -11.04 14.05
C GLU A 75 -10.57 -10.32 15.41
N GLY A 76 -10.87 -9.03 15.44
CA GLY A 76 -10.81 -8.14 16.61
C GLY A 76 -11.37 -6.75 16.29
N ASP A 77 -11.38 -5.84 17.27
CA ASP A 77 -11.99 -4.49 17.18
C ASP A 77 -11.28 -3.51 16.24
N ALA A 78 -10.15 -3.90 15.63
CA ALA A 78 -9.44 -3.12 14.62
C ALA A 78 -9.51 -3.84 13.26
N VAL A 79 -10.42 -3.38 12.39
CA VAL A 79 -10.39 -3.76 10.98
C VAL A 79 -9.16 -3.09 10.37
N GLY A 80 -8.10 -3.87 10.12
CA GLY A 80 -6.90 -3.35 9.45
C GLY A 80 -7.28 -2.75 8.09
N VAL A 81 -6.99 -1.48 7.89
CA VAL A 81 -7.22 -0.75 6.63
C VAL A 81 -6.07 -0.91 5.63
N ALA A 82 -4.94 -1.47 6.09
CA ALA A 82 -3.79 -1.81 5.28
C ALA A 82 -2.97 -2.96 5.91
N MET A 83 -2.14 -3.63 5.10
CA MET A 83 -1.21 -4.67 5.54
C MET A 83 -0.03 -4.81 4.57
N SER A 84 1.19 -4.76 5.09
CA SER A 84 2.42 -5.12 4.38
C SER A 84 2.83 -6.58 4.61
N ILE A 85 2.96 -7.33 3.52
CA ILE A 85 3.23 -8.77 3.52
C ILE A 85 4.60 -9.04 2.89
N GLY A 86 5.45 -9.81 3.58
CA GLY A 86 6.71 -10.32 3.02
C GLY A 86 6.47 -11.58 2.18
N VAL A 87 7.07 -11.63 0.99
CA VAL A 87 7.01 -12.74 0.05
C VAL A 87 8.43 -13.17 -0.29
N LEU A 88 8.74 -14.47 -0.14
CA LEU A 88 10.02 -15.04 -0.53
C LEU A 88 10.05 -15.17 -2.07
N THR A 89 11.09 -14.65 -2.70
CA THR A 89 11.32 -14.76 -4.15
C THR A 89 12.14 -16.00 -4.47
N ASP A 90 12.18 -16.38 -5.76
CA ASP A 90 12.90 -17.58 -6.22
C ASP A 90 14.42 -17.53 -5.96
N ASP A 91 14.99 -16.32 -5.87
CA ASP A 91 16.40 -16.10 -5.52
C ASP A 91 16.67 -16.10 -4.01
N GLY A 92 15.66 -16.38 -3.18
CA GLY A 92 15.76 -16.45 -1.73
C GLY A 92 15.69 -15.08 -1.03
N SER A 93 15.56 -13.98 -1.77
CA SER A 93 15.30 -12.67 -1.20
C SER A 93 13.83 -12.49 -0.81
N ILE A 94 13.47 -11.37 -0.20
CA ILE A 94 12.11 -11.07 0.28
C ILE A 94 11.71 -9.79 -0.39
N CYS A 95 10.56 -9.82 -1.06
CA CYS A 95 9.90 -8.61 -1.53
C CYS A 95 8.65 -8.32 -0.68
N LYS A 96 8.13 -7.10 -0.83
CA LYS A 96 6.93 -6.66 -0.12
C LYS A 96 5.76 -6.49 -1.05
N HIS A 97 4.62 -6.98 -0.58
CA HIS A 97 3.31 -6.77 -1.16
C HIS A 97 2.46 -6.01 -0.15
N ILE A 98 1.91 -4.86 -0.52
CA ILE A 98 1.05 -4.08 0.37
C ILE A 98 -0.39 -4.20 -0.11
N VAL A 99 -1.32 -4.48 0.79
CA VAL A 99 -2.75 -4.53 0.50
C VAL A 99 -3.44 -3.43 1.31
N PHE A 100 -4.27 -2.62 0.67
CA PHE A 100 -5.03 -1.54 1.28
C PHE A 100 -6.53 -1.72 1.03
N LYS A 101 -7.36 -1.22 1.96
CA LYS A 101 -8.79 -1.01 1.73
C LYS A 101 -9.02 0.30 0.97
N ALA A 102 -9.96 0.31 0.02
CA ALA A 102 -10.24 1.46 -0.82
C ALA A 102 -10.78 2.68 -0.08
N ASP A 103 -11.49 2.48 1.05
CA ASP A 103 -11.98 3.57 1.90
C ASP A 103 -10.87 4.56 2.30
N LEU A 104 -9.65 4.05 2.47
CA LEU A 104 -8.47 4.87 2.77
C LEU A 104 -8.15 5.90 1.68
N PHE A 105 -8.50 5.59 0.42
CA PHE A 105 -8.24 6.43 -0.74
C PHE A 105 -9.46 7.24 -1.18
N ALA A 106 -10.51 7.30 -0.35
CA ALA A 106 -11.69 8.14 -0.59
C ALA A 106 -11.34 9.56 -1.05
N PRO A 107 -10.32 10.27 -0.48
CA PRO A 107 -9.94 11.60 -0.95
C PRO A 107 -9.55 11.68 -2.44
N TYR A 108 -9.15 10.57 -3.07
CA TYR A 108 -8.78 10.55 -4.49
C TYR A 108 -9.95 10.40 -5.44
N PHE A 109 -11.04 9.75 -5.02
CA PHE A 109 -12.15 9.42 -5.92
C PHE A 109 -13.52 9.96 -5.49
N ILE A 110 -13.71 10.31 -4.21
CA ILE A 110 -14.93 10.97 -3.74
C ILE A 110 -14.82 12.48 -3.99
N PRO A 111 -15.82 13.12 -4.64
CA PRO A 111 -15.88 14.56 -4.77
C PRO A 111 -15.86 15.28 -3.42
N LYS A 112 -15.15 16.42 -3.35
CA LYS A 112 -14.95 17.18 -2.09
C LYS A 112 -16.28 17.56 -1.43
N GLU A 113 -17.30 17.86 -2.23
CA GLU A 113 -18.65 18.25 -1.79
C GLU A 113 -19.43 17.13 -1.09
N ASN A 114 -18.96 15.88 -1.21
CA ASN A 114 -19.55 14.73 -0.53
C ASN A 114 -18.97 14.50 0.87
N PHE A 115 -17.91 15.23 1.25
CA PHE A 115 -17.45 15.29 2.64
C PHE A 115 -18.29 16.32 3.41
N LYS A 116 -18.68 16.01 4.64
CA LYS A 116 -19.59 16.85 5.44
C LYS A 116 -18.91 18.15 5.85
N THR A 117 -17.61 18.10 6.09
CA THR A 117 -16.80 19.25 6.50
C THR A 117 -15.43 19.21 5.82
N GLU A 118 -14.76 20.37 5.76
CA GLU A 118 -13.37 20.46 5.32
C GLU A 118 -12.43 19.71 6.28
N ASP A 119 -12.75 19.71 7.58
CA ASP A 119 -12.00 18.95 8.60
C ASP A 119 -12.06 17.44 8.34
N GLU A 120 -13.22 16.88 7.98
CA GLU A 120 -13.36 15.45 7.64
C GLU A 120 -12.51 15.04 6.43
N LEU A 121 -12.47 15.89 5.40
CA LEU A 121 -11.60 15.69 4.25
C LEU A 121 -10.12 15.73 4.65
N ASN A 122 -9.73 16.72 5.46
CA ASN A 122 -8.35 16.87 5.92
C ASN A 122 -7.90 15.69 6.79
N GLU A 123 -8.75 15.23 7.72
CA GLU A 123 -8.49 14.03 8.54
C GLU A 123 -8.35 12.78 7.67
N SER A 124 -9.21 12.62 6.66
CA SER A 124 -9.13 11.50 5.72
C SER A 124 -7.83 11.51 4.92
N ILE A 125 -7.39 12.68 4.44
CA ILE A 125 -6.10 12.84 3.74
C ILE A 125 -4.94 12.53 4.67
N GLN A 126 -4.96 13.02 5.91
CA GLN A 126 -3.91 12.76 6.89
C GLN A 126 -3.82 11.27 7.23
N LEU A 127 -4.95 10.60 7.43
CA LEU A 127 -5.00 9.16 7.68
C LEU A 127 -4.48 8.36 6.49
N MET A 128 -4.83 8.75 5.26
CA MET A 128 -4.33 8.14 4.03
C MET A 128 -2.81 8.24 3.95
N ILE A 129 -2.26 9.46 4.06
CA ILE A 129 -0.81 9.69 4.00
C ILE A 129 -0.10 8.92 5.12
N HIS A 130 -0.61 9.01 6.35
CA HIS A 130 -0.04 8.32 7.50
C HIS A 130 0.01 6.81 7.28
N THR A 131 -1.10 6.20 6.86
CA THR A 131 -1.19 4.75 6.69
C THR A 131 -0.29 4.28 5.55
N VAL A 132 -0.28 4.98 4.41
CA VAL A 132 0.61 4.61 3.29
C VAL A 132 2.07 4.73 3.70
N ALA A 133 2.45 5.80 4.42
CA ALA A 133 3.80 5.97 4.94
C ALA A 133 4.17 4.90 5.97
N HIS A 134 3.24 4.50 6.84
CA HIS A 134 3.44 3.42 7.81
C HIS A 134 3.73 2.09 7.13
N GLU A 135 2.96 1.73 6.12
CA GLU A 135 3.19 0.49 5.36
C GLU A 135 4.49 0.55 4.56
N CYS A 136 4.82 1.71 3.99
CA CYS A 136 6.12 1.96 3.37
C CYS A 136 7.28 1.76 4.36
N ALA A 137 7.14 2.19 5.61
CA ALA A 137 8.17 1.99 6.64
C ALA A 137 8.40 0.50 6.95
N HIS A 138 7.36 -0.35 6.87
CA HIS A 138 7.54 -1.81 6.98
C HIS A 138 8.35 -2.39 5.82
N VAL A 139 8.32 -1.75 4.65
CA VAL A 139 9.16 -2.13 3.49
C VAL A 139 10.62 -1.90 3.82
N GLU A 140 10.99 -0.66 4.15
CA GLU A 140 12.36 -0.30 4.51
C GLU A 140 12.86 -1.12 5.70
N ALA A 141 12.06 -1.27 6.76
CA ALA A 141 12.44 -2.04 7.93
C ALA A 141 12.78 -3.50 7.58
N THR A 142 12.06 -4.10 6.63
CA THR A 142 12.34 -5.47 6.18
C THR A 142 13.62 -5.55 5.36
N ASP A 143 13.83 -4.62 4.43
CA ASP A 143 15.07 -4.55 3.66
C ASP A 143 16.30 -4.37 4.57
N GLN A 144 16.21 -3.49 5.57
CA GLN A 144 17.27 -3.32 6.57
C GLN A 144 17.52 -4.59 7.38
N MET A 145 16.47 -5.33 7.75
CA MET A 145 16.64 -6.63 8.42
C MET A 145 17.34 -7.66 7.53
N GLN A 146 17.01 -7.72 6.24
CA GLN A 146 17.68 -8.63 5.31
C GLN A 146 19.16 -8.29 5.11
N LYS A 147 19.48 -7.00 4.99
CA LYS A 147 20.87 -6.51 4.90
C LYS A 147 21.66 -6.80 6.17
N ALA A 148 21.02 -6.69 7.35
CA ALA A 148 21.65 -6.93 8.64
C ALA A 148 21.85 -8.42 8.95
N PHE A 149 20.95 -9.28 8.47
CA PHE A 149 20.96 -10.73 8.68
C PHE A 149 20.89 -11.46 7.33
N PRO A 150 21.97 -11.41 6.53
CA PRO A 150 22.00 -12.14 5.27
C PRO A 150 21.88 -13.64 5.56
N TYR A 151 20.92 -14.29 4.91
CA TYR A 151 20.81 -15.74 4.96
C TYR A 151 21.97 -16.34 4.14
N ASP A 152 22.93 -16.99 4.80
CA ASP A 152 23.83 -17.93 4.13
C ASP A 152 22.99 -19.15 3.73
N VAL A 153 22.58 -19.22 2.46
CA VAL A 153 21.86 -20.37 1.88
C VAL A 153 22.84 -21.34 1.24
#